data_AF-A0A3A1WYR1-F1
#
_entry.id   AF-A0A3A1WYR1-F1
#
_cell.length_a   1.000
_cell.length_b   1.000
_cell.length_c   1.000
_cell.angle_alpha   90.00
_cell.angle_beta   90.00
_cell.angle_gamma   90.00
#
_symmetry.space_group_name_H-M   'P 1'
#
loop_
_entity.id
_entity.type
_entity.pdbx_description
1 polymer ?
#
loop_
_entity_poly.entity_id
_entity_poly.type
_entity_poly.pdbx_seq_one_letter_code
_entity_poly.pdbx_strand_id
1 'polypeptide(L)'
;MSGGLVGQIIVRVLVGLVSVATAFTMNTVAPKQASQSAQVRNNTVAKVTKDIKVNKPIIQSHPSGDVRQSSLTESEYGAHWDNSDSTPTFVDGNGDAFVKNAKGVIDVSEHQHEIDWEAVKDSGVDGAIIRISYGWDNGYDKQAIRNINECKRLGIPFGIYMYSYAEKAADGAAEGADVVKLLKNAGVKPEDLTYPVYYDLEKWTWSGHQPPTSPYVYQDIVASWWNQLVSAGYHKLGVYSYTNYLKGPLNSEYIHQRTSWVANYGSQVGFPISTALRGWQYTSDGSVDGIDGRVDMNAFGMADGGEINGVSEYGNTVEKPKPAENSNNTTSTNHGAWTVNKTGRREVWTNGDKRFVLQYELRDSYYAHGGYARLGAPVAQEENMGGGWWRQCCDHGDVWTHGKDKKFVIQYELRDSYYNHGGEIFLGNPVAEEENMGGGWWRQRCENGDVWTHGRDKKFVIQYDLRDAYYSHGGHARLGAPVAEEEDMGGGWWRQRCKNGDLWTYGSSKKFVIQYELRDSYYAHRGASWLGAPVAEEENMGGGWWRQRCTNGDVWTHGRNKKFVIMFNLRKDYYTHGDFAKVGAPVEDEHYDGKGLWHQRCQKYTLEAR
;
A
#
# COMPACT_ATOMS: atom_id res chain seq x y z
N MET A 1 -28.32 -52.96 20.35
CA MET A 1 -29.72 -53.15 20.80
C MET A 1 -30.27 -51.75 21.07
N SER A 2 -30.98 -51.21 20.08
CA SER A 2 -32.44 -50.96 20.06
C SER A 2 -32.73 -49.55 20.58
N GLY A 3 -33.02 -48.55 19.75
CA GLY A 3 -34.21 -48.39 18.88
C GLY A 3 -34.95 -47.15 19.43
N GLY A 4 -35.39 -46.12 18.69
CA GLY A 4 -35.97 -46.05 17.36
C GLY A 4 -37.45 -45.69 17.49
N LEU A 5 -37.87 -44.51 16.97
CA LEU A 5 -39.20 -44.13 16.39
C LEU A 5 -39.23 -42.58 16.32
N VAL A 6 -39.17 -41.90 15.16
CA VAL A 6 -40.15 -41.78 14.05
C VAL A 6 -41.46 -41.09 14.46
N GLY A 7 -41.75 -39.95 13.80
CA GLY A 7 -43.06 -39.30 13.77
C GLY A 7 -43.06 -37.94 13.07
N GLN A 8 -43.14 -37.93 11.74
CA GLN A 8 -43.58 -36.78 10.93
C GLN A 8 -45.06 -36.48 11.19
N ILE A 9 -45.49 -35.20 11.10
CA ILE A 9 -46.77 -34.76 10.49
C ILE A 9 -46.64 -33.29 10.04
N ILE A 10 -47.45 -32.99 9.03
CA ILE A 10 -47.39 -31.98 7.98
C ILE A 10 -48.34 -30.79 8.28
N VAL A 11 -47.88 -29.56 7.97
CA VAL A 11 -48.60 -28.41 7.35
C VAL A 11 -49.77 -27.71 8.10
N ARG A 12 -49.70 -26.38 8.31
CA ARG A 12 -50.22 -25.28 7.44
C ARG A 12 -50.15 -23.90 8.11
N VAL A 13 -49.96 -22.89 7.25
CA VAL A 13 -49.90 -21.43 7.46
C VAL A 13 -51.24 -20.84 7.93
N LEU A 14 -51.22 -19.85 8.83
CA LEU A 14 -52.04 -18.63 8.73
C LEU A 14 -51.58 -17.50 9.70
N VAL A 15 -51.74 -16.30 9.18
CA VAL A 15 -51.23 -14.97 9.56
C VAL A 15 -52.06 -14.32 10.67
N GLY A 16 -51.45 -13.42 11.48
CA GLY A 16 -52.22 -12.36 12.15
C GLY A 16 -51.50 -11.55 13.24
N LEU A 17 -51.52 -10.21 13.06
CA LEU A 17 -51.37 -9.09 14.03
C LEU A 17 -49.93 -8.68 14.41
N VAL A 18 -49.35 -7.67 13.73
CA VAL A 18 -49.50 -6.20 13.88
C VAL A 18 -48.79 -5.66 15.13
N SER A 19 -47.75 -4.86 14.92
CA SER A 19 -47.42 -3.73 15.78
C SER A 19 -46.76 -2.63 14.95
N VAL A 20 -47.25 -1.42 15.21
CA VAL A 20 -47.19 -0.20 14.40
C VAL A 20 -45.85 0.50 14.58
N ALA A 21 -45.22 0.92 13.49
CA ALA A 21 -44.19 1.95 13.50
C ALA A 21 -44.41 2.91 12.31
N THR A 22 -44.58 4.17 12.66
CA THR A 22 -44.98 5.31 11.82
C THR A 22 -43.90 5.63 10.79
N ALA A 23 -44.23 5.53 9.50
CA ALA A 23 -43.38 5.99 8.40
C ALA A 23 -43.81 7.39 7.96
N PHE A 24 -42.85 8.33 7.93
CA PHE A 24 -43.01 9.60 7.21
C PHE A 24 -42.75 9.37 5.71
N THR A 25 -43.67 9.90 4.92
CA THR A 25 -43.88 9.73 3.48
C THR A 25 -42.89 10.50 2.61
N MET A 26 -42.45 9.90 1.50
CA MET A 26 -42.29 10.61 0.22
C MET A 26 -42.82 9.74 -0.93
N ASN A 27 -43.71 10.36 -1.73
CA ASN A 27 -44.54 9.79 -2.78
C ASN A 27 -43.73 9.15 -3.92
N THR A 28 -44.09 7.92 -4.27
CA THR A 28 -43.90 7.36 -5.62
C THR A 28 -45.29 7.12 -6.22
N VAL A 29 -45.53 7.63 -7.42
CA VAL A 29 -46.73 7.33 -8.21
C VAL A 29 -46.33 6.32 -9.28
N ALA A 30 -46.88 5.11 -9.19
CA ALA A 30 -46.84 4.06 -10.20
C ALA A 30 -48.21 3.96 -10.93
N PRO A 31 -48.28 3.34 -12.11
CA PRO A 31 -49.04 3.79 -13.28
C PRO A 31 -50.51 3.31 -13.31
N LYS A 32 -51.35 4.02 -14.07
CA LYS A 32 -52.73 3.63 -14.39
C LYS A 32 -52.86 3.21 -15.85
N GLN A 33 -53.57 2.09 -16.03
CA GLN A 33 -53.81 1.32 -17.25
C GLN A 33 -54.41 2.11 -18.42
N ALA A 34 -54.03 1.66 -19.63
CA ALA A 34 -54.55 2.08 -20.91
C ALA A 34 -56.03 1.69 -21.14
N SER A 35 -56.73 2.52 -21.92
CA SER A 35 -57.93 2.13 -22.67
C SER A 35 -57.83 2.68 -24.10
N GLN A 36 -58.09 1.80 -25.06
CA GLN A 36 -58.01 2.04 -26.51
C GLN A 36 -59.30 2.68 -27.05
N SER A 37 -59.17 3.49 -28.11
CA SER A 37 -60.11 3.45 -29.24
C SER A 37 -59.50 4.09 -30.49
N ALA A 38 -59.67 3.41 -31.63
CA ALA A 38 -59.13 3.71 -32.95
C ALA A 38 -60.02 4.64 -33.80
N GLN A 39 -59.43 5.45 -34.71
CA GLN A 39 -59.91 5.63 -36.09
C GLN A 39 -58.99 6.47 -37.01
N VAL A 40 -58.42 5.79 -38.02
CA VAL A 40 -58.37 6.05 -39.48
C VAL A 40 -58.22 7.48 -40.07
N ARG A 41 -57.02 7.70 -40.66
CA ARG A 41 -56.61 8.29 -41.98
C ARG A 41 -57.09 9.66 -42.53
N ASN A 42 -56.05 10.43 -42.89
CA ASN A 42 -55.75 11.16 -44.16
C ASN A 42 -55.81 12.71 -44.20
N ASN A 43 -54.59 13.28 -44.27
CA ASN A 43 -54.07 14.48 -44.94
C ASN A 43 -55.04 15.52 -45.52
N THR A 44 -54.89 16.80 -45.12
CA THR A 44 -54.47 17.93 -46.01
C THR A 44 -54.04 19.17 -45.18
N VAL A 45 -52.74 19.49 -45.27
CA VAL A 45 -52.02 20.80 -45.32
C VAL A 45 -52.56 22.09 -44.64
N ALA A 46 -51.65 22.67 -43.83
CA ALA A 46 -51.34 24.09 -43.53
C ALA A 46 -51.86 24.81 -42.25
N LYS A 47 -50.97 24.78 -41.23
CA LYS A 47 -50.21 25.92 -40.64
C LYS A 47 -50.90 26.83 -39.61
N VAL A 48 -50.64 26.58 -38.32
CA VAL A 48 -50.12 27.58 -37.36
C VAL A 48 -49.17 26.87 -36.37
N THR A 49 -47.92 27.32 -36.34
CA THR A 49 -46.79 26.86 -35.51
C THR A 49 -46.81 27.49 -34.11
N LYS A 50 -46.45 26.70 -33.08
CA LYS A 50 -45.90 27.20 -31.81
C LYS A 50 -44.63 26.40 -31.52
N ASP A 51 -43.50 27.10 -31.48
CA ASP A 51 -42.14 26.57 -31.51
C ASP A 51 -41.78 25.74 -30.26
N ILE A 52 -41.38 24.49 -30.47
CA ILE A 52 -40.52 23.73 -29.55
C ILE A 52 -39.18 23.61 -30.28
N LYS A 53 -38.14 24.26 -29.76
CA LYS A 53 -36.77 24.15 -30.28
C LYS A 53 -36.23 22.75 -29.95
N VAL A 54 -36.36 21.84 -30.90
CA VAL A 54 -35.50 20.66 -31.00
C VAL A 54 -34.28 21.11 -31.79
N ASN A 55 -33.14 21.30 -31.13
CA ASN A 55 -31.87 21.54 -31.82
C ASN A 55 -31.48 20.25 -32.55
N LYS A 56 -31.63 20.24 -33.87
CA LYS A 56 -30.99 19.26 -34.75
C LYS A 56 -29.49 19.52 -34.77
N PRO A 57 -28.63 18.48 -34.85
CA PRO A 57 -27.20 18.66 -34.94
C PRO A 57 -26.84 19.35 -36.26
N ILE A 58 -26.00 20.37 -36.17
CA ILE A 58 -25.40 21.05 -37.32
C ILE A 58 -24.25 20.16 -37.81
N ILE A 59 -24.43 19.55 -38.99
CA ILE A 59 -23.34 18.83 -39.67
C ILE A 59 -22.60 19.85 -40.53
N GLN A 60 -21.38 20.22 -40.13
CA GLN A 60 -20.39 20.84 -41.02
C GLN A 60 -19.25 19.85 -41.25
N SER A 61 -18.95 19.58 -42.52
CA SER A 61 -17.88 18.69 -42.94
C SER A 61 -16.57 19.46 -43.11
N HIS A 62 -15.51 19.06 -42.39
CA HIS A 62 -14.13 19.40 -42.74
C HIS A 62 -13.20 18.16 -42.64
N PRO A 63 -12.20 18.01 -43.54
CA PRO A 63 -11.37 16.82 -43.64
C PRO A 63 -10.08 16.98 -42.81
N SER A 64 -10.16 16.72 -41.51
CA SER A 64 -9.01 16.44 -40.64
C SER A 64 -9.60 15.92 -39.33
N GLY A 65 -9.28 14.69 -38.94
CA GLY A 65 -9.99 13.95 -37.89
C GLY A 65 -10.03 14.63 -36.52
N ASP A 66 -11.17 15.28 -36.23
CA ASP A 66 -11.57 15.78 -34.92
C ASP A 66 -12.56 14.82 -34.24
N VAL A 67 -12.40 14.72 -32.93
CA VAL A 67 -13.08 13.81 -31.98
C VAL A 67 -14.60 13.99 -32.01
N ARG A 68 -15.34 12.88 -32.14
CA ARG A 68 -16.81 12.88 -32.08
C ARG A 68 -17.26 12.91 -30.62
N GLN A 69 -17.70 14.08 -30.15
CA GLN A 69 -18.15 14.30 -28.77
C GLN A 69 -19.66 14.04 -28.55
N SER A 70 -20.33 13.36 -29.49
CA SER A 70 -21.80 13.23 -29.49
C SER A 70 -22.37 12.38 -28.35
N SER A 71 -21.54 11.61 -27.62
CA SER A 71 -21.97 10.77 -26.50
C SER A 71 -21.74 11.39 -25.11
N LEU A 72 -20.98 12.49 -25.00
CA LEU A 72 -20.76 13.17 -23.72
C LEU A 72 -21.85 14.24 -23.54
N THR A 73 -22.90 13.89 -22.79
CA THR A 73 -24.01 14.81 -22.49
C THR A 73 -23.55 15.96 -21.62
N GLU A 74 -24.06 17.17 -21.82
CA GLU A 74 -23.85 18.28 -20.89
C GLU A 74 -24.61 18.05 -19.57
N SER A 75 -24.15 18.67 -18.49
CA SER A 75 -24.90 18.69 -17.24
C SER A 75 -26.13 19.58 -17.38
N GLU A 76 -27.26 19.15 -16.81
CA GLU A 76 -28.50 19.94 -16.77
C GLU A 76 -28.36 21.28 -16.00
N TYR A 77 -27.25 21.46 -15.26
CA TYR A 77 -26.93 22.65 -14.47
C TYR A 77 -25.80 23.51 -15.06
N GLY A 78 -25.48 23.31 -16.35
CA GLY A 78 -24.63 24.24 -17.12
C GLY A 78 -23.15 23.86 -17.22
N ALA A 79 -22.70 22.80 -16.55
CA ALA A 79 -21.37 22.26 -16.81
C ALA A 79 -21.33 21.59 -18.20
N HIS A 80 -20.34 21.95 -19.01
CA HIS A 80 -20.29 21.57 -20.42
C HIS A 80 -18.86 21.40 -20.91
N TRP A 81 -18.72 20.82 -22.09
CA TRP A 81 -17.46 20.61 -22.76
C TRP A 81 -17.21 21.75 -23.75
N ASP A 82 -16.06 22.41 -23.64
CA ASP A 82 -15.61 23.45 -24.56
C ASP A 82 -14.33 23.02 -25.29
N ASN A 83 -14.29 23.28 -26.61
CA ASN A 83 -13.17 22.98 -27.50
C ASN A 83 -12.65 24.23 -28.23
N SER A 84 -13.07 25.43 -27.82
CA SER A 84 -12.76 26.69 -28.48
C SER A 84 -11.25 26.95 -28.68
N ASP A 85 -10.40 26.45 -27.77
CA ASP A 85 -8.94 26.62 -27.78
C ASP A 85 -8.16 25.42 -28.39
N SER A 86 -8.80 24.57 -29.22
CA SER A 86 -8.19 23.35 -29.79
C SER A 86 -7.75 22.31 -28.73
N THR A 87 -8.22 22.46 -27.49
CA THR A 87 -7.94 21.58 -26.35
C THR A 87 -9.26 21.27 -25.65
N PRO A 88 -9.67 19.99 -25.51
CA PRO A 88 -10.87 19.64 -24.78
C PRO A 88 -10.81 20.16 -23.35
N THR A 89 -11.78 20.97 -22.94
CA THR A 89 -11.86 21.58 -21.62
C THR A 89 -13.23 21.29 -21.04
N PHE A 90 -13.29 20.85 -19.79
CA PHE A 90 -14.55 20.74 -19.07
C PHE A 90 -14.74 21.99 -18.22
N VAL A 91 -15.85 22.68 -18.45
CA VAL A 91 -16.18 23.99 -17.89
C VAL A 91 -17.35 23.84 -16.93
N ASP A 92 -17.28 24.49 -15.78
CA ASP A 92 -18.38 24.51 -14.82
C ASP A 92 -19.51 25.46 -15.28
N GLY A 93 -20.64 25.43 -14.59
CA GLY A 93 -21.81 26.26 -14.91
C GLY A 93 -21.62 27.76 -14.69
N ASN A 94 -20.49 28.20 -14.12
CA ASN A 94 -20.12 29.61 -14.02
C ASN A 94 -19.22 30.07 -15.19
N GLY A 95 -18.77 29.13 -16.04
CA GLY A 95 -17.84 29.41 -17.13
C GLY A 95 -16.37 29.26 -16.74
N ASP A 96 -16.07 28.74 -15.54
CA ASP A 96 -14.70 28.49 -15.11
C ASP A 96 -14.24 27.11 -15.57
N ALA A 97 -13.03 27.01 -16.12
CA ALA A 97 -12.45 25.72 -16.50
C ALA A 97 -12.19 24.86 -15.26
N PHE A 98 -12.85 23.70 -15.17
CA PHE A 98 -12.58 22.70 -14.13
C PHE A 98 -11.26 21.97 -14.42
N VAL A 99 -11.13 21.42 -15.64
CA VAL A 99 -9.88 20.83 -16.16
C VAL A 99 -9.71 21.12 -17.65
N LYS A 100 -8.46 21.31 -18.08
CA LYS A 100 -8.03 21.38 -19.49
C LYS A 100 -7.45 20.03 -19.93
N ASN A 101 -7.36 19.78 -21.24
CA ASN A 101 -7.04 18.46 -21.80
C ASN A 101 -7.91 17.36 -21.18
N ALA A 102 -9.19 17.71 -20.96
CA ALA A 102 -10.16 16.90 -20.25
C ALA A 102 -10.47 15.61 -21.02
N LYS A 103 -10.70 14.54 -20.26
CA LYS A 103 -11.02 13.19 -20.73
C LYS A 103 -12.41 12.81 -20.29
N GLY A 104 -13.25 12.42 -21.26
CA GLY A 104 -14.59 11.92 -21.03
C GLY A 104 -14.54 10.46 -20.61
N VAL A 105 -14.75 10.19 -19.32
CA VAL A 105 -14.61 8.86 -18.73
C VAL A 105 -15.96 8.38 -18.23
N ILE A 106 -16.31 7.13 -18.51
CA ILE A 106 -17.49 6.49 -17.93
C ILE A 106 -17.10 5.67 -16.70
N ASP A 107 -17.98 5.53 -15.72
CA ASP A 107 -17.85 4.48 -14.71
C ASP A 107 -18.95 3.43 -14.85
N VAL A 108 -18.56 2.16 -14.76
CA VAL A 108 -19.40 1.03 -15.17
C VAL A 108 -19.28 -0.15 -14.20
N SER A 109 -20.38 -0.89 -14.10
CA SER A 109 -20.50 -2.09 -13.27
C SER A 109 -21.47 -3.08 -13.89
N GLU A 110 -21.91 -4.10 -13.14
CA GLU A 110 -22.98 -5.00 -13.59
C GLU A 110 -24.30 -4.30 -13.96
N HIS A 111 -24.50 -3.06 -13.50
CA HIS A 111 -25.70 -2.26 -13.77
C HIS A 111 -25.85 -1.88 -15.25
N GLN A 112 -24.74 -1.80 -15.99
CA GLN A 112 -24.75 -1.54 -17.44
C GLN A 112 -24.88 -2.82 -18.28
N HIS A 113 -25.06 -3.98 -17.65
CA HIS A 113 -25.18 -5.27 -18.31
C HIS A 113 -24.01 -5.55 -19.26
N GLU A 114 -24.26 -6.18 -20.41
CA GLU A 114 -23.23 -6.45 -21.40
C GLU A 114 -23.03 -5.23 -22.31
N ILE A 115 -21.84 -4.64 -22.26
CA ILE A 115 -21.47 -3.44 -23.03
C ILE A 115 -20.87 -3.82 -24.38
N ASP A 116 -21.30 -3.14 -25.45
CA ASP A 116 -20.60 -3.12 -26.75
C ASP A 116 -19.46 -2.09 -26.69
N TRP A 117 -18.26 -2.59 -26.35
CA TRP A 117 -17.09 -1.73 -26.13
C TRP A 117 -16.50 -1.14 -27.42
N GLU A 118 -16.74 -1.76 -28.59
CA GLU A 118 -16.42 -1.14 -29.87
C GLU A 118 -17.28 0.11 -30.09
N ALA A 119 -18.59 0.01 -29.89
CA ALA A 119 -19.50 1.14 -30.02
C ALA A 119 -19.16 2.26 -29.02
N VAL A 120 -18.84 1.92 -27.76
CA VAL A 120 -18.41 2.89 -26.73
C VAL A 120 -17.14 3.62 -27.17
N LYS A 121 -16.15 2.90 -27.73
CA LYS A 121 -14.92 3.53 -28.23
C LYS A 121 -15.20 4.45 -29.41
N ASP A 122 -16.05 4.01 -30.34
CA ASP A 122 -16.43 4.79 -31.53
C ASP A 122 -17.30 6.01 -31.18
N SER A 123 -17.97 5.99 -30.03
CA SER A 123 -18.77 7.11 -29.53
C SER A 123 -17.92 8.27 -28.99
N GLY A 124 -16.63 8.05 -28.73
CA GLY A 124 -15.69 9.07 -28.26
C GLY A 124 -15.39 9.05 -26.76
N VAL A 125 -15.71 7.95 -26.05
CA VAL A 125 -15.29 7.78 -24.64
C VAL A 125 -13.76 7.60 -24.56
N ASP A 126 -13.11 8.42 -23.74
CA ASP A 126 -11.64 8.44 -23.57
C ASP A 126 -11.13 7.37 -22.58
N GLY A 127 -12.00 6.82 -21.73
CA GLY A 127 -11.61 5.82 -20.74
C GLY A 127 -12.76 5.33 -19.87
N ALA A 128 -12.48 4.37 -18.99
CA ALA A 128 -13.46 3.81 -18.07
C ALA A 128 -12.92 3.57 -16.65
N ILE A 129 -13.74 3.79 -15.61
CA ILE A 129 -13.47 3.31 -14.25
C ILE A 129 -14.41 2.12 -13.98
N ILE A 130 -13.84 0.92 -13.77
CA ILE A 130 -14.62 -0.33 -13.74
C ILE A 130 -14.79 -0.81 -12.29
N ARG A 131 -16.02 -1.15 -11.87
CA ARG A 131 -16.22 -1.78 -10.56
C ARG A 131 -15.61 -3.15 -10.57
N ILE A 132 -14.62 -3.41 -9.71
CA ILE A 132 -14.06 -4.76 -9.60
C ILE A 132 -14.88 -5.65 -8.67
N SER A 133 -15.42 -5.07 -7.61
CA SER A 133 -16.24 -5.74 -6.59
C SER A 133 -16.85 -4.73 -5.61
N TYR A 134 -17.52 -5.24 -4.58
CA TYR A 134 -18.08 -4.48 -3.46
C TYR A 134 -17.87 -5.27 -2.16
N GLY A 135 -17.56 -4.62 -1.05
CA GLY A 135 -17.18 -5.30 0.21
C GLY A 135 -15.92 -6.16 0.06
N TRP A 136 -15.83 -7.26 0.80
CA TRP A 136 -14.74 -8.24 0.68
C TRP A 136 -15.30 -9.67 0.53
N ASP A 137 -14.55 -10.53 -0.17
CA ASP A 137 -14.89 -11.94 -0.40
C ASP A 137 -16.22 -12.19 -1.16
N ASN A 138 -16.82 -11.15 -1.74
CA ASN A 138 -18.00 -11.27 -2.61
C ASN A 138 -17.66 -11.75 -4.03
N GLY A 139 -16.37 -11.83 -4.36
CA GLY A 139 -15.91 -12.13 -5.71
C GLY A 139 -16.01 -10.92 -6.63
N TYR A 140 -15.86 -11.15 -7.94
CA TYR A 140 -15.97 -10.08 -8.93
C TYR A 140 -17.40 -9.56 -9.06
N ASP A 141 -17.53 -8.25 -9.31
CA ASP A 141 -18.70 -7.72 -10.00
C ASP A 141 -18.92 -8.52 -11.30
N LYS A 142 -20.19 -8.82 -11.62
CA LYS A 142 -20.54 -9.76 -12.70
C LYS A 142 -19.96 -9.39 -14.07
N GLN A 143 -19.68 -8.11 -14.32
CA GLN A 143 -19.13 -7.63 -15.58
C GLN A 143 -17.65 -7.24 -15.51
N ALA A 144 -17.03 -7.24 -14.32
CA ALA A 144 -15.66 -6.74 -14.11
C ALA A 144 -14.64 -7.38 -15.06
N ILE A 145 -14.60 -8.72 -15.12
CA ILE A 145 -13.62 -9.44 -15.94
C ILE A 145 -13.81 -9.15 -17.44
N ARG A 146 -15.05 -9.14 -17.92
CA ARG A 146 -15.35 -8.83 -19.32
C ARG A 146 -14.93 -7.40 -19.64
N ASN A 147 -15.36 -6.43 -18.83
CA ASN A 147 -15.04 -5.01 -19.03
C ASN A 147 -13.53 -4.74 -19.02
N ILE A 148 -12.78 -5.34 -18.08
CA ILE A 148 -11.32 -5.22 -18.02
C ILE A 148 -10.68 -5.80 -19.29
N ASN A 149 -11.11 -6.98 -19.72
CA ASN A 149 -10.56 -7.64 -20.90
C ASN A 149 -10.85 -6.85 -22.18
N GLU A 150 -12.05 -6.29 -22.32
CA GLU A 150 -12.43 -5.48 -23.48
C GLU A 150 -11.69 -4.15 -23.52
N CYS A 151 -11.53 -3.46 -22.40
CA CYS A 151 -10.69 -2.27 -22.32
C CYS A 151 -9.24 -2.58 -22.71
N LYS A 152 -8.67 -3.69 -22.22
CA LYS A 152 -7.33 -4.15 -22.61
C LYS A 152 -7.23 -4.47 -24.10
N ARG A 153 -8.22 -5.20 -24.65
CA ARG A 153 -8.26 -5.61 -26.07
C ARG A 153 -8.31 -4.40 -27.00
N LEU A 154 -9.12 -3.40 -26.65
CA LEU A 154 -9.35 -2.21 -27.47
C LEU A 154 -8.37 -1.07 -27.15
N GLY A 155 -7.52 -1.22 -26.13
CA GLY A 155 -6.58 -0.17 -25.68
C GLY A 155 -7.29 1.05 -25.09
N ILE A 156 -8.44 0.85 -24.44
CA ILE A 156 -9.18 1.90 -23.74
C ILE A 156 -8.52 2.10 -22.36
N PRO A 157 -8.01 3.30 -22.05
CA PRO A 157 -7.49 3.62 -20.73
C PRO A 157 -8.50 3.32 -19.62
N PHE A 158 -8.07 2.63 -18.56
CA PHE A 158 -9.00 2.28 -17.48
C PHE A 158 -8.41 2.45 -16.08
N GLY A 159 -9.32 2.58 -15.13
CA GLY A 159 -9.12 2.49 -13.69
C GLY A 159 -10.10 1.51 -13.07
N ILE A 160 -10.07 1.42 -11.76
CA ILE A 160 -10.87 0.45 -11.01
C ILE A 160 -11.54 1.16 -9.84
N TYR A 161 -12.73 0.73 -9.44
CA TYR A 161 -13.28 1.11 -8.15
C TYR A 161 -13.83 -0.08 -7.37
N MET A 162 -13.85 0.06 -6.05
CA MET A 162 -14.38 -0.90 -5.09
C MET A 162 -15.36 -0.18 -4.16
N TYR A 163 -16.64 -0.59 -4.17
CA TYR A 163 -17.68 -0.03 -3.32
C TYR A 163 -17.59 -0.60 -1.90
N SER A 164 -17.34 0.25 -0.92
CA SER A 164 -17.11 -0.18 0.47
C SER A 164 -18.40 -0.48 1.23
N TYR A 165 -18.33 -1.52 2.08
CA TYR A 165 -19.29 -1.76 3.16
C TYR A 165 -18.59 -1.76 4.53
N ALA A 166 -17.39 -1.18 4.63
CA ALA A 166 -16.58 -1.23 5.84
C ALA A 166 -17.22 -0.48 7.02
N GLU A 167 -17.25 -1.12 8.19
CA GLU A 167 -17.69 -0.53 9.47
C GLU A 167 -16.49 -0.11 10.34
N LYS A 168 -15.32 -0.70 10.08
CA LYS A 168 -14.07 -0.50 10.82
C LYS A 168 -12.85 -0.78 9.95
N ALA A 169 -11.69 -0.34 10.41
CA ALA A 169 -10.41 -0.51 9.74
C ALA A 169 -10.09 -1.95 9.28
N ALA A 170 -10.44 -2.96 10.08
CA ALA A 170 -10.24 -4.36 9.71
C ALA A 170 -11.02 -4.76 8.44
N ASP A 171 -12.21 -4.19 8.25
CA ASP A 171 -13.01 -4.40 7.05
C ASP A 171 -12.33 -3.69 5.86
N GLY A 172 -11.86 -2.45 6.05
CA GLY A 172 -11.06 -1.76 5.02
C GLY A 172 -9.79 -2.50 4.61
N ALA A 173 -9.11 -3.16 5.56
CA ALA A 173 -7.98 -4.05 5.26
C ALA A 173 -8.42 -5.30 4.47
N ALA A 174 -9.57 -5.90 4.82
CA ALA A 174 -10.11 -7.04 4.09
C ALA A 174 -10.51 -6.66 2.66
N GLU A 175 -11.19 -5.53 2.49
CA GLU A 175 -11.55 -4.96 1.19
C GLU A 175 -10.30 -4.67 0.35
N GLY A 176 -9.28 -4.04 0.94
CA GLY A 176 -8.01 -3.76 0.25
C GLY A 176 -7.28 -5.03 -0.18
N ALA A 177 -7.20 -6.04 0.69
CA ALA A 177 -6.58 -7.32 0.37
C ALA A 177 -7.34 -8.09 -0.74
N ASP A 178 -8.68 -8.03 -0.72
CA ASP A 178 -9.51 -8.65 -1.74
C ASP A 178 -9.38 -7.94 -3.09
N VAL A 179 -9.34 -6.60 -3.13
CA VAL A 179 -9.02 -5.84 -4.36
C VAL A 179 -7.68 -6.28 -4.95
N VAL A 180 -6.61 -6.39 -4.14
CA VAL A 180 -5.29 -6.87 -4.61
C VAL A 180 -5.41 -8.25 -5.25
N LYS A 181 -6.11 -9.17 -4.59
CA LYS A 181 -6.31 -10.54 -5.05
C LYS A 181 -7.08 -10.58 -6.36
N LEU A 182 -8.18 -9.82 -6.46
CA LEU A 182 -9.01 -9.74 -7.66
C LEU A 182 -8.27 -9.09 -8.84
N LEU A 183 -7.48 -8.03 -8.61
CA LEU A 183 -6.66 -7.43 -9.67
C LEU A 183 -5.64 -8.42 -10.23
N LYS A 184 -4.92 -9.12 -9.34
CA LYS A 184 -3.93 -10.14 -9.74
C LYS A 184 -4.58 -11.29 -10.52
N ASN A 185 -5.72 -11.78 -10.05
CA ASN A 185 -6.45 -12.86 -10.71
C ASN A 185 -7.03 -12.44 -12.07
N ALA A 186 -7.36 -11.15 -12.24
CA ALA A 186 -7.77 -10.57 -13.52
C ALA A 186 -6.57 -10.27 -14.44
N GLY A 187 -5.34 -10.57 -14.01
CA GLY A 187 -4.12 -10.28 -14.75
C GLY A 187 -3.86 -8.77 -14.92
N VAL A 188 -4.43 -7.93 -14.05
CA VAL A 188 -4.19 -6.48 -14.03
C VAL A 188 -2.94 -6.20 -13.22
N LYS A 189 -1.98 -5.48 -13.82
CA LYS A 189 -0.78 -5.00 -13.16
C LYS A 189 -0.89 -3.51 -12.86
N PRO A 190 -0.13 -2.96 -11.89
CA PRO A 190 -0.14 -1.52 -11.60
C PRO A 190 0.09 -0.63 -12.83
N GLU A 191 0.92 -1.06 -13.77
CA GLU A 191 1.22 -0.35 -15.02
C GLU A 191 0.09 -0.37 -16.06
N ASP A 192 -0.85 -1.32 -15.97
CA ASP A 192 -2.02 -1.38 -16.88
C ASP A 192 -3.03 -0.25 -16.59
N LEU A 193 -2.96 0.32 -15.38
CA LEU A 193 -3.93 1.30 -14.88
C LEU A 193 -3.52 2.71 -15.30
N THR A 194 -4.25 3.31 -16.24
CA THR A 194 -4.10 4.74 -16.56
C THR A 194 -4.72 5.61 -15.47
N TYR A 195 -5.88 5.19 -14.98
CA TYR A 195 -6.58 5.83 -13.86
C TYR A 195 -6.37 5.05 -12.56
N PRO A 196 -6.53 5.69 -11.39
CA PRO A 196 -6.34 5.03 -10.10
C PRO A 196 -7.24 3.81 -9.85
N VAL A 197 -6.84 3.03 -8.84
CA VAL A 197 -7.78 2.23 -8.06
C VAL A 197 -8.45 3.18 -7.06
N TYR A 198 -9.76 3.30 -7.15
CA TYR A 198 -10.59 4.14 -6.32
C TYR A 198 -11.22 3.36 -5.18
N TYR A 199 -11.13 3.91 -3.98
CA TYR A 199 -11.95 3.48 -2.86
C TYR A 199 -13.25 4.28 -2.86
N ASP A 200 -14.34 3.61 -3.19
CA ASP A 200 -15.66 4.21 -3.30
C ASP A 200 -16.35 4.16 -1.94
N LEU A 201 -16.49 5.36 -1.34
CA LEU A 201 -17.01 5.57 0.00
C LEU A 201 -18.29 6.40 -0.07
N GLU A 202 -19.41 5.72 0.05
CA GLU A 202 -20.73 6.31 0.03
C GLU A 202 -21.58 5.88 1.22
N LYS A 203 -22.71 6.55 1.41
CA LYS A 203 -23.70 6.10 2.37
C LYS A 203 -24.34 4.79 1.86
N TRP A 204 -24.04 3.69 2.53
CA TRP A 204 -24.62 2.39 2.23
C TRP A 204 -25.73 1.99 3.21
N THR A 205 -26.50 0.96 2.84
CA THR A 205 -27.48 0.31 3.71
C THR A 205 -27.34 -1.20 3.58
N TRP A 206 -27.12 -1.88 4.71
CA TRP A 206 -27.03 -3.33 4.78
C TRP A 206 -27.70 -3.82 6.07
N SER A 207 -28.61 -4.79 5.95
CA SER A 207 -29.42 -5.26 7.08
C SER A 207 -28.55 -5.80 8.20
N GLY A 208 -28.70 -5.24 9.40
CA GLY A 208 -27.90 -5.61 10.58
C GLY A 208 -26.56 -4.90 10.71
N HIS A 209 -26.17 -4.08 9.72
CA HIS A 209 -24.91 -3.34 9.68
C HIS A 209 -25.19 -1.83 9.56
N GLN A 210 -24.24 -0.98 9.95
CA GLN A 210 -24.39 0.48 9.87
C GLN A 210 -23.12 1.18 9.36
N PRO A 211 -23.24 2.11 8.40
CA PRO A 211 -22.09 2.90 7.97
C PRO A 211 -21.56 3.73 9.14
N PRO A 212 -20.22 3.90 9.26
CA PRO A 212 -19.65 4.81 10.22
C PRO A 212 -20.21 6.22 10.04
N THR A 213 -20.34 6.94 11.15
CA THR A 213 -20.73 8.37 11.14
C THR A 213 -19.56 9.28 11.49
N SER A 214 -18.43 8.71 11.93
CA SER A 214 -17.25 9.44 12.37
C SER A 214 -16.21 9.53 11.25
N PRO A 215 -15.75 10.74 10.90
CA PRO A 215 -14.64 10.93 9.95
C PRO A 215 -13.36 10.20 10.32
N TYR A 216 -13.09 10.01 11.62
CA TYR A 216 -11.90 9.30 12.07
C TYR A 216 -12.00 7.78 11.87
N VAL A 217 -13.20 7.20 12.00
CA VAL A 217 -13.40 5.77 11.68
C VAL A 217 -13.21 5.55 10.19
N TYR A 218 -13.75 6.44 9.36
CA TYR A 218 -13.52 6.40 7.92
C TYR A 218 -12.06 6.63 7.53
N GLN A 219 -11.35 7.51 8.24
CA GLN A 219 -9.91 7.70 8.03
C GLN A 219 -9.14 6.39 8.25
N ASP A 220 -9.46 5.66 9.33
CA ASP A 220 -8.79 4.39 9.63
C ASP A 220 -9.14 3.29 8.61
N ILE A 221 -10.38 3.29 8.12
CA ILE A 221 -10.85 2.45 7.01
C ILE A 221 -10.05 2.74 5.74
N VAL A 222 -9.95 4.02 5.34
CA VAL A 222 -9.19 4.45 4.16
C VAL A 222 -7.73 4.09 4.30
N ALA A 223 -7.10 4.38 5.44
CA ALA A 223 -5.69 4.07 5.68
C ALA A 223 -5.41 2.57 5.58
N SER A 224 -6.28 1.74 6.15
CA SER A 224 -6.12 0.28 6.13
C SER A 224 -6.24 -0.30 4.73
N TRP A 225 -7.24 0.14 3.97
CA TRP A 225 -7.40 -0.21 2.57
C TRP A 225 -6.19 0.22 1.73
N TRP A 226 -5.77 1.48 1.88
CA TRP A 226 -4.66 2.09 1.14
C TRP A 226 -3.35 1.32 1.35
N ASN A 227 -3.08 0.92 2.60
CA ASN A 227 -1.87 0.19 2.96
C ASN A 227 -1.80 -1.20 2.30
N GLN A 228 -2.93 -1.88 2.08
CA GLN A 228 -2.93 -3.18 1.39
C GLN A 228 -2.52 -3.03 -0.08
N LEU A 229 -3.05 -2.02 -0.77
CA LEU A 229 -2.71 -1.75 -2.16
C LEU A 229 -1.27 -1.30 -2.33
N VAL A 230 -0.80 -0.37 -1.49
CA VAL A 230 0.60 0.08 -1.53
C VAL A 230 1.56 -1.07 -1.26
N SER A 231 1.26 -1.92 -0.27
CA SER A 231 2.09 -3.11 0.03
C SER A 231 2.13 -4.13 -1.12
N ALA A 232 1.13 -4.11 -2.00
CA ALA A 232 1.05 -4.95 -3.19
C ALA A 232 1.62 -4.30 -4.46
N GLY A 233 2.19 -3.08 -4.37
CA GLY A 233 2.80 -2.35 -5.49
C GLY A 233 1.84 -1.45 -6.28
N TYR A 234 0.62 -1.25 -5.80
CA TYR A 234 -0.33 -0.31 -6.41
C TYR A 234 -0.18 1.06 -5.77
N HIS A 235 0.35 2.01 -6.55
CA HIS A 235 0.59 3.38 -6.09
C HIS A 235 -0.37 4.39 -6.71
N LYS A 236 -1.11 4.04 -7.78
CA LYS A 236 -2.12 4.89 -8.38
C LYS A 236 -3.45 4.71 -7.63
N LEU A 237 -3.62 5.43 -6.52
CA LEU A 237 -4.76 5.30 -5.62
C LEU A 237 -5.49 6.63 -5.44
N GLY A 238 -6.81 6.57 -5.25
CA GLY A 238 -7.66 7.72 -4.96
C GLY A 238 -8.89 7.32 -4.14
N VAL A 239 -9.50 8.30 -3.48
CA VAL A 239 -10.83 8.18 -2.86
C VAL A 239 -11.87 8.77 -3.80
N TYR A 240 -13.00 8.08 -3.94
CA TYR A 240 -14.22 8.58 -4.56
C TYR A 240 -15.33 8.75 -3.51
N SER A 241 -16.11 9.82 -3.65
CA SER A 241 -17.33 10.06 -2.88
C SER A 241 -18.12 11.26 -3.46
N TYR A 242 -19.38 11.43 -3.06
CA TYR A 242 -20.14 12.65 -3.33
C TYR A 242 -19.91 13.75 -2.27
N THR A 243 -20.12 15.01 -2.66
CA THR A 243 -19.76 16.21 -1.87
C THR A 243 -20.35 16.26 -0.47
N ASN A 244 -21.63 15.88 -0.30
CA ASN A 244 -22.29 15.90 1.00
C ASN A 244 -21.68 14.88 1.97
N TYR A 245 -21.20 13.74 1.48
CA TYR A 245 -20.54 12.75 2.32
C TYR A 245 -19.14 13.20 2.73
N LEU A 246 -18.38 13.79 1.79
CA LEU A 246 -17.08 14.43 2.01
C LEU A 246 -17.13 15.55 3.06
N LYS A 247 -18.21 16.34 3.09
CA LYS A 247 -18.43 17.40 4.09
C LYS A 247 -19.01 16.88 5.41
N GLY A 248 -19.46 15.63 5.45
CA GLY A 248 -20.12 14.99 6.58
C GLY A 248 -19.29 13.83 7.15
N PRO A 249 -19.73 12.57 7.01
CA PRO A 249 -19.02 11.42 7.58
C PRO A 249 -17.59 11.22 7.09
N LEU A 250 -17.19 11.76 5.93
CA LEU A 250 -15.82 11.70 5.41
C LEU A 250 -15.03 13.00 5.62
N ASN A 251 -15.48 13.89 6.51
CA ASN A 251 -14.83 15.17 6.78
C ASN A 251 -13.53 15.02 7.59
N SER A 252 -12.50 14.49 6.93
CA SER A 252 -11.14 14.33 7.44
C SER A 252 -10.16 14.84 6.40
N GLU A 253 -9.22 15.66 6.85
CA GLU A 253 -8.10 16.15 6.03
C GLU A 253 -7.35 15.00 5.35
N TYR A 254 -7.17 13.86 6.04
CA TYR A 254 -6.50 12.69 5.48
C TYR A 254 -7.23 12.11 4.27
N ILE A 255 -8.56 12.08 4.31
CA ILE A 255 -9.42 11.58 3.24
C ILE A 255 -9.48 12.62 2.12
N HIS A 256 -9.65 13.91 2.46
CA HIS A 256 -9.74 15.01 1.51
C HIS A 256 -8.49 15.11 0.64
N GLN A 257 -7.31 15.02 1.25
CA GLN A 257 -6.03 14.99 0.54
C GLN A 257 -5.89 13.83 -0.44
N ARG A 258 -6.61 12.72 -0.21
CA ARG A 258 -6.60 11.51 -1.06
C ARG A 258 -7.78 11.45 -2.02
N THR A 259 -8.69 12.41 -1.95
CA THR A 259 -9.89 12.45 -2.78
C THR A 259 -9.54 13.10 -4.11
N SER A 260 -9.60 12.32 -5.19
CA SER A 260 -9.30 12.78 -6.55
C SER A 260 -10.47 12.64 -7.51
N TRP A 261 -11.58 12.02 -7.07
CA TRP A 261 -12.79 11.85 -7.88
C TRP A 261 -14.02 12.19 -7.03
N VAL A 262 -14.81 13.16 -7.45
CA VAL A 262 -15.95 13.66 -6.68
C VAL A 262 -17.22 13.69 -7.51
N ALA A 263 -18.32 13.18 -6.94
CA ALA A 263 -19.64 13.29 -7.54
C ALA A 263 -20.41 14.54 -7.07
N ASN A 264 -20.91 15.31 -8.04
CA ASN A 264 -21.85 16.39 -7.81
C ASN A 264 -22.59 16.72 -9.11
N TYR A 265 -23.90 16.49 -9.15
CA TYR A 265 -24.72 16.78 -10.32
C TYR A 265 -25.26 18.22 -10.27
N GLY A 266 -24.42 19.18 -9.90
CA GLY A 266 -24.76 20.60 -9.82
C GLY A 266 -23.99 21.43 -10.86
N SER A 267 -24.08 22.76 -10.77
CA SER A 267 -23.34 23.65 -11.66
C SER A 267 -21.83 23.64 -11.41
N GLN A 268 -21.35 23.12 -10.28
CA GLN A 268 -19.93 23.03 -9.94
C GLN A 268 -19.65 21.73 -9.18
N VAL A 269 -18.39 21.26 -9.23
CA VAL A 269 -17.95 20.09 -8.44
C VAL A 269 -18.23 20.28 -6.94
N GLY A 270 -18.18 21.52 -6.43
CA GLY A 270 -18.66 21.88 -5.09
C GLY A 270 -17.85 21.33 -3.92
N PHE A 271 -16.65 20.79 -4.19
CA PHE A 271 -15.66 20.34 -3.20
C PHE A 271 -14.24 20.58 -3.73
N PRO A 272 -13.30 21.07 -2.91
CA PRO A 272 -11.93 21.33 -3.36
C PRO A 272 -11.17 20.00 -3.55
N ILE A 273 -10.77 19.71 -4.78
CA ILE A 273 -9.90 18.58 -5.10
C ILE A 273 -8.45 19.07 -5.09
N SER A 274 -7.68 18.65 -4.09
CA SER A 274 -6.29 19.10 -3.89
C SER A 274 -5.25 18.27 -4.65
N THR A 275 -5.61 17.10 -5.16
CA THR A 275 -4.72 16.24 -5.94
C THR A 275 -4.47 16.78 -7.36
N ALA A 276 -3.31 16.45 -7.95
CA ALA A 276 -3.02 16.77 -9.34
C ALA A 276 -4.03 16.17 -10.31
N LEU A 277 -4.36 14.88 -10.19
CA LEU A 277 -5.46 14.30 -10.96
C LEU A 277 -6.78 14.76 -10.36
N ARG A 278 -7.69 15.26 -11.20
CA ARG A 278 -9.02 15.72 -10.82
C ARG A 278 -10.07 15.00 -11.65
N GLY A 279 -11.04 14.42 -10.98
CA GLY A 279 -12.21 13.78 -11.57
C GLY A 279 -13.49 14.38 -11.01
N TRP A 280 -14.42 14.72 -11.90
CA TRP A 280 -15.77 15.13 -11.52
C TRP A 280 -16.80 14.26 -12.23
N GLN A 281 -17.56 13.48 -11.47
CA GLN A 281 -18.78 12.83 -11.96
C GLN A 281 -19.91 13.88 -11.97
N TYR A 282 -20.24 14.35 -13.17
CA TYR A 282 -21.11 15.52 -13.34
C TYR A 282 -22.55 15.14 -13.73
N THR A 283 -22.80 13.88 -14.11
CA THR A 283 -24.16 13.33 -14.30
C THR A 283 -24.15 11.80 -14.14
N SER A 284 -25.28 11.26 -13.67
CA SER A 284 -25.61 9.81 -13.67
C SER A 284 -26.60 9.41 -14.76
N ASP A 285 -27.06 10.39 -15.55
CA ASP A 285 -28.09 10.22 -16.56
C ASP A 285 -27.53 10.26 -18.00
N GLY A 286 -26.24 9.93 -18.16
CA GLY A 286 -25.57 9.87 -19.46
C GLY A 286 -26.11 8.76 -20.36
N SER A 287 -25.93 8.95 -21.67
CA SER A 287 -26.30 7.97 -22.70
C SER A 287 -25.13 7.82 -23.67
N VAL A 288 -24.61 6.59 -23.78
CA VAL A 288 -23.45 6.26 -24.61
C VAL A 288 -23.81 5.10 -25.52
N ASP A 289 -23.52 5.24 -26.82
CA ASP A 289 -23.76 4.17 -27.79
C ASP A 289 -22.99 2.90 -27.37
N GLY A 290 -23.68 1.76 -27.35
CA GLY A 290 -23.15 0.49 -26.88
C GLY A 290 -23.44 0.16 -25.41
N ILE A 291 -24.07 1.08 -24.67
CA ILE A 291 -24.56 0.85 -23.30
C ILE A 291 -26.08 1.00 -23.28
N ASP A 292 -26.77 -0.05 -22.85
CA ASP A 292 -28.21 0.01 -22.66
C ASP A 292 -28.55 0.76 -21.36
N GLY A 293 -29.28 1.86 -21.48
CA GLY A 293 -29.74 2.65 -20.35
C GLY A 293 -28.78 3.77 -19.97
N ARG A 294 -28.69 4.05 -18.66
CA ARG A 294 -27.93 5.19 -18.14
C ARG A 294 -26.51 4.78 -17.75
N VAL A 295 -25.59 5.71 -17.91
CA VAL A 295 -24.20 5.56 -17.47
C VAL A 295 -23.70 6.85 -16.83
N ASP A 296 -22.89 6.69 -15.79
CA ASP A 296 -22.26 7.79 -15.08
C ASP A 296 -21.15 8.41 -15.93
N MET A 297 -21.18 9.75 -16.05
CA MET A 297 -20.27 10.50 -16.92
C MET A 297 -19.35 11.38 -16.09
N ASN A 298 -18.06 11.30 -16.42
CA ASN A 298 -16.99 11.93 -15.67
C ASN A 298 -16.11 12.76 -16.58
N ALA A 299 -15.66 13.90 -16.06
CA ALA A 299 -14.59 14.69 -16.66
C ALA A 299 -13.33 14.53 -15.80
N PHE A 300 -12.28 13.96 -16.39
CA PHE A 300 -10.97 13.82 -15.76
C PHE A 300 -9.91 14.69 -16.42
N GLY A 301 -8.97 15.20 -15.64
CA GLY A 301 -7.80 15.91 -16.16
C GLY A 301 -6.79 16.23 -15.06
N MET A 302 -5.60 16.64 -15.47
CA MET A 302 -4.56 17.10 -14.54
C MET A 302 -4.77 18.58 -14.20
N ALA A 303 -4.50 18.97 -12.96
CA ALA A 303 -4.66 20.34 -12.47
C ALA A 303 -3.82 21.36 -13.24
N ASP A 304 -2.68 20.94 -13.80
CA ASP A 304 -1.78 21.73 -14.65
C ASP A 304 -2.11 21.62 -16.15
N GLY A 305 -3.10 20.82 -16.52
CA GLY A 305 -3.45 20.53 -17.92
C GLY A 305 -2.51 19.55 -18.61
N GLY A 306 -1.63 18.85 -17.90
CA GLY A 306 -0.78 17.79 -18.48
C GLY A 306 -1.55 16.53 -18.88
N GLU A 307 -0.85 15.59 -19.52
CA GLU A 307 -1.41 14.26 -19.83
C GLU A 307 -1.69 13.47 -18.54
N ILE A 308 -2.79 12.71 -18.54
CA ILE A 308 -3.13 11.81 -17.43
C ILE A 308 -2.13 10.66 -17.40
N ASN A 309 -1.27 10.65 -16.39
CA ASN A 309 -0.29 9.59 -16.11
C ASN A 309 -0.61 8.82 -14.81
N GLY A 310 -1.72 9.14 -14.15
CA GLY A 310 -2.27 8.39 -13.01
C GLY A 310 -1.50 8.56 -11.69
N VAL A 311 -0.91 9.72 -11.42
CA VAL A 311 -0.13 9.94 -10.19
C VAL A 311 -1.02 9.94 -8.94
N SER A 312 -0.64 9.19 -7.91
CA SER A 312 -0.98 9.49 -6.51
C SER A 312 0.18 10.24 -5.88
N GLU A 313 -0.05 11.43 -5.35
CA GLU A 313 0.97 12.28 -4.72
C GLU A 313 1.43 11.74 -3.35
N TYR A 314 0.65 10.83 -2.76
CA TYR A 314 0.84 10.34 -1.40
C TYR A 314 1.53 8.96 -1.32
N GLY A 315 2.11 8.49 -2.43
CA GLY A 315 2.72 7.17 -2.55
C GLY A 315 4.16 7.03 -2.01
N ASN A 316 4.83 8.13 -1.61
CA ASN A 316 6.26 8.10 -1.22
C ASN A 316 6.60 8.72 0.15
N THR A 317 5.66 9.34 0.87
CA THR A 317 5.96 10.00 2.16
C THR A 317 4.74 10.10 3.08
N VAL A 318 4.93 9.72 4.35
CA VAL A 318 4.00 10.03 5.45
C VAL A 318 4.23 11.50 5.84
N GLU A 319 3.36 12.41 5.40
CA GLU A 319 3.37 13.78 5.91
C GLU A 319 2.69 13.86 7.29
N LYS A 320 3.36 14.58 8.20
CA LYS A 320 2.95 14.78 9.60
C LYS A 320 1.64 15.58 9.67
N PRO A 321 0.61 15.12 10.41
CA PRO A 321 -0.57 15.94 10.69
C PRO A 321 -0.19 17.17 11.54
N LYS A 322 -0.81 18.31 11.23
CA LYS A 322 -0.70 19.55 12.01
C LYS A 322 -1.27 19.35 13.42
N PRO A 323 -0.69 19.94 14.49
CA PRO A 323 -1.21 19.79 15.84
C PRO A 323 -2.64 20.37 15.98
N ALA A 324 -3.53 19.63 16.63
CA ALA A 324 -4.90 20.08 16.90
C ALA A 324 -4.94 21.22 17.94
N GLU A 325 -5.80 22.21 17.72
CA GLU A 325 -6.00 23.36 18.62
C GLU A 325 -6.56 22.97 19.99
N ASN A 326 -6.14 23.71 21.02
CA ASN A 326 -6.57 23.57 22.41
C ASN A 326 -8.01 24.03 22.60
N SER A 327 -8.98 23.12 22.54
CA SER A 327 -10.35 23.35 23.02
C SER A 327 -10.60 22.61 24.34
N ASN A 328 -11.28 23.27 25.29
CA ASN A 328 -11.63 22.72 26.60
C ASN A 328 -12.91 21.85 26.58
N ASN A 329 -13.35 21.39 25.41
CA ASN A 329 -14.57 20.58 25.30
C ASN A 329 -14.30 19.16 25.78
N THR A 330 -15.18 18.67 26.66
CA THR A 330 -15.18 17.27 27.09
C THR A 330 -16.05 16.45 26.15
N THR A 331 -15.51 15.37 25.60
CA THR A 331 -16.23 14.46 24.69
C THR A 331 -16.04 13.02 25.16
N SER A 332 -17.08 12.21 25.04
CA SER A 332 -17.04 10.79 25.41
C SER A 332 -17.27 9.93 24.17
N THR A 333 -16.39 8.95 23.95
CA THR A 333 -16.42 8.05 22.78
C THR A 333 -16.19 6.61 23.21
N ASN A 334 -16.85 5.66 22.57
CA ASN A 334 -16.69 4.23 22.88
C ASN A 334 -15.85 3.53 21.81
N HIS A 335 -14.95 2.66 22.24
CA HIS A 335 -14.11 1.80 21.42
C HIS A 335 -14.21 0.36 21.93
N GLY A 336 -15.12 -0.43 21.35
CA GLY A 336 -15.47 -1.75 21.87
C GLY A 336 -15.99 -1.66 23.30
N ALA A 337 -15.35 -2.37 24.24
CA ALA A 337 -15.69 -2.31 25.67
C ALA A 337 -15.06 -1.10 26.42
N TRP A 338 -14.28 -0.27 25.73
CA TRP A 338 -13.65 0.91 26.33
C TRP A 338 -14.52 2.16 26.17
N THR A 339 -14.71 2.87 27.27
CA THR A 339 -15.21 4.24 27.29
C THR A 339 -14.03 5.21 27.37
N VAL A 340 -14.01 6.22 26.52
CA VAL A 340 -12.93 7.21 26.45
C VAL A 340 -13.48 8.60 26.73
N ASN A 341 -13.06 9.18 27.84
CA ASN A 341 -13.41 10.55 28.20
C ASN A 341 -12.25 11.48 27.86
N LYS A 342 -12.44 12.32 26.86
CA LYS A 342 -11.46 13.30 26.39
C LYS A 342 -11.74 14.67 27.00
N THR A 343 -10.69 15.33 27.49
CA THR A 343 -10.69 16.74 27.88
C THR A 343 -9.45 17.39 27.28
N GLY A 344 -9.62 18.19 26.22
CA GLY A 344 -8.49 18.74 25.45
C GLY A 344 -7.61 17.64 24.84
N ARG A 345 -6.30 17.71 25.06
CA ARG A 345 -5.31 16.70 24.62
C ARG A 345 -5.11 15.56 25.63
N ARG A 346 -6.02 15.36 26.57
CA ARG A 346 -5.96 14.27 27.56
C ARG A 346 -7.18 13.38 27.43
N GLU A 347 -6.95 12.07 27.47
CA GLU A 347 -7.98 11.04 27.39
C GLU A 347 -7.87 10.07 28.54
N VAL A 348 -9.01 9.69 29.09
CA VAL A 348 -9.12 8.66 30.11
C VAL A 348 -9.91 7.50 29.54
N TRP A 349 -9.22 6.38 29.33
CA TRP A 349 -9.76 5.13 28.83
C TRP A 349 -10.17 4.25 30.02
N THR A 350 -11.42 3.81 30.05
CA THR A 350 -11.97 2.96 31.11
C THR A 350 -12.70 1.75 30.56
N ASN A 351 -12.47 0.57 31.13
CA ASN A 351 -13.19 -0.67 30.82
C ASN A 351 -13.24 -1.54 32.09
N GLY A 352 -14.41 -1.61 32.74
CA GLY A 352 -14.53 -2.21 34.07
C GLY A 352 -13.57 -1.54 35.07
N ASP A 353 -12.75 -2.34 35.74
CA ASP A 353 -11.74 -1.86 36.70
C ASP A 353 -10.47 -1.30 36.05
N LYS A 354 -10.31 -1.47 34.72
CA LYS A 354 -9.14 -0.95 34.02
C LYS A 354 -9.32 0.54 33.70
N ARG A 355 -8.29 1.33 33.97
CA ARG A 355 -8.25 2.76 33.69
C ARG A 355 -6.86 3.20 33.25
N PHE A 356 -6.75 3.75 32.05
CA PHE A 356 -5.49 4.27 31.50
C PHE A 356 -5.66 5.70 31.02
N VAL A 357 -4.59 6.49 31.13
CA VAL A 357 -4.56 7.87 30.66
C VAL A 357 -3.65 7.91 29.44
N LEU A 358 -4.10 8.58 28.39
CA LEU A 358 -3.32 8.88 27.20
C LEU A 358 -3.40 10.37 26.92
N GLN A 359 -2.28 11.07 26.85
CA GLN A 359 -2.27 12.52 26.84
C GLN A 359 -1.14 13.11 26.00
N TYR A 360 -1.37 14.36 25.61
CA TYR A 360 -0.42 15.25 24.94
C TYR A 360 0.30 14.60 23.76
N GLU A 361 1.64 14.56 23.78
CA GLU A 361 2.46 14.11 22.67
C GLU A 361 2.24 12.62 22.37
N LEU A 362 2.10 11.78 23.41
CA LEU A 362 1.80 10.36 23.26
C LEU A 362 0.42 10.14 22.65
N ARG A 363 -0.59 10.88 23.10
CA ARG A 363 -1.93 10.86 22.49
C ARG A 363 -1.89 11.22 21.02
N ASP A 364 -1.22 12.33 20.70
CA ASP A 364 -1.15 12.78 19.32
C ASP A 364 -0.35 11.82 18.44
N SER A 365 0.68 11.18 19.00
CA SER A 365 1.44 10.12 18.33
C SER A 365 0.57 8.89 18.10
N TYR A 366 -0.16 8.42 19.10
CA TYR A 366 -1.08 7.29 18.98
C TYR A 366 -2.09 7.49 17.85
N TYR A 367 -2.74 8.65 17.78
CA TYR A 367 -3.69 8.93 16.70
C TYR A 367 -3.03 9.18 15.35
N ALA A 368 -1.84 9.80 15.30
CA ALA A 368 -1.07 9.94 14.05
C ALA A 368 -0.68 8.56 13.47
N HIS A 369 -0.56 7.54 14.32
CA HIS A 369 -0.24 6.17 13.93
C HIS A 369 -1.46 5.25 13.83
N GLY A 370 -2.68 5.80 13.66
CA GLY A 370 -3.89 5.02 13.40
C GLY A 370 -4.70 4.62 14.64
N GLY A 371 -4.35 5.16 15.82
CA GLY A 371 -5.14 5.11 17.05
C GLY A 371 -5.62 3.71 17.42
N TYR A 372 -6.87 3.63 17.92
CA TYR A 372 -7.45 2.38 18.41
C TYR A 372 -7.56 1.31 17.33
N ALA A 373 -7.83 1.71 16.09
CA ALA A 373 -7.99 0.80 14.97
C ALA A 373 -6.72 0.03 14.64
N ARG A 374 -5.56 0.68 14.72
CA ARG A 374 -4.26 0.06 14.45
C ARG A 374 -3.59 -0.49 15.71
N LEU A 375 -3.55 0.30 16.78
CA LEU A 375 -2.76 0.01 17.97
C LEU A 375 -3.57 -0.61 19.12
N GLY A 376 -4.90 -0.58 19.03
CA GLY A 376 -5.80 -1.03 20.11
C GLY A 376 -5.80 -0.08 21.30
N ALA A 377 -6.46 -0.47 22.39
CA ALA A 377 -6.52 0.37 23.59
C ALA A 377 -5.15 0.46 24.28
N PRO A 378 -4.90 1.53 25.03
CA PRO A 378 -3.85 1.56 26.05
C PRO A 378 -4.00 0.37 27.00
N VAL A 379 -2.90 -0.32 27.30
CA VAL A 379 -2.88 -1.49 28.22
C VAL A 379 -2.02 -1.26 29.47
N ALA A 380 -1.34 -0.11 29.54
CA ALA A 380 -0.53 0.33 30.66
C ALA A 380 -0.68 1.84 30.86
N GLN A 381 -0.21 2.37 31.99
CA GLN A 381 -0.06 3.82 32.13
C GLN A 381 1.07 4.32 31.22
N GLU A 382 1.05 5.61 30.89
CA GLU A 382 2.20 6.25 30.25
C GLU A 382 3.45 6.07 31.11
N GLU A 383 4.54 5.68 30.47
CA GLU A 383 5.83 5.44 31.10
C GLU A 383 6.81 6.53 30.72
N ASN A 384 7.40 7.18 31.72
CA ASN A 384 8.52 8.08 31.53
C ASN A 384 9.80 7.24 31.47
N MET A 385 10.40 7.17 30.29
CA MET A 385 11.60 6.37 30.02
C MET A 385 12.89 7.14 30.38
N GLY A 386 12.79 8.39 30.83
CA GLY A 386 13.94 9.25 31.10
C GLY A 386 14.48 9.93 29.84
N GLY A 387 15.36 10.92 30.01
CA GLY A 387 16.02 11.61 28.88
C GLY A 387 15.08 12.39 27.94
N GLY A 388 13.81 12.61 28.35
CA GLY A 388 12.77 13.23 27.52
C GLY A 388 11.91 12.23 26.73
N TRP A 389 12.14 10.93 26.90
CA TRP A 389 11.38 9.86 26.28
C TRP A 389 10.16 9.47 27.10
N TRP A 390 9.06 9.21 26.40
CA TRP A 390 7.83 8.68 26.95
C TRP A 390 7.30 7.54 26.08
N ARG A 391 6.65 6.57 26.70
CA ARG A 391 6.03 5.42 26.03
C ARG A 391 4.58 5.23 26.47
N GLN A 392 3.72 4.85 25.54
CA GLN A 392 2.40 4.28 25.80
C GLN A 392 2.31 2.89 25.19
N CYS A 393 2.11 1.86 26.01
CA CYS A 393 1.83 0.51 25.53
C CYS A 393 0.34 0.35 25.17
N CYS A 394 0.06 -0.22 24.01
CA CYS A 394 -1.29 -0.52 23.53
C CYS A 394 -1.41 -2.02 23.19
N ASP A 395 -2.62 -2.51 22.88
CA ASP A 395 -2.87 -3.94 22.62
C ASP A 395 -1.96 -4.51 21.51
N HIS A 396 -1.76 -3.75 20.43
CA HIS A 396 -1.09 -4.23 19.20
C HIS A 396 0.22 -3.51 18.87
N GLY A 397 0.59 -2.52 19.66
CA GLY A 397 1.80 -1.72 19.45
C GLY A 397 2.08 -0.82 20.63
N ASP A 398 3.29 -0.27 20.69
CA ASP A 398 3.58 0.81 21.62
C ASP A 398 4.01 2.05 20.87
N VAL A 399 3.74 3.19 21.50
CA VAL A 399 3.96 4.52 20.95
C VAL A 399 5.04 5.19 21.78
N TRP A 400 6.05 5.75 21.13
CA TRP A 400 7.10 6.53 21.77
C TRP A 400 7.05 7.99 21.33
N THR A 401 7.45 8.85 22.25
CA THR A 401 7.72 10.25 21.94
C THR A 401 9.00 10.72 22.62
N HIS A 402 9.75 11.60 21.94
CA HIS A 402 10.89 12.33 22.50
C HIS A 402 10.70 13.83 22.28
N GLY A 403 10.35 14.54 23.34
CA GLY A 403 9.89 15.92 23.21
C GLY A 403 8.63 16.02 22.34
N LYS A 404 8.47 17.13 21.61
CA LYS A 404 7.25 17.43 20.84
C LYS A 404 7.25 16.89 19.41
N ASP A 405 8.43 16.68 18.83
CA ASP A 405 8.59 16.54 17.38
C ASP A 405 8.88 15.11 16.92
N LYS A 406 9.37 14.27 17.83
CA LYS A 406 9.72 12.88 17.56
C LYS A 406 8.64 11.98 18.13
N LYS A 407 8.08 11.17 17.25
CA LYS A 407 6.93 10.30 17.48
C LYS A 407 7.24 9.04 16.68
N PHE A 408 7.20 7.88 17.32
CA PHE A 408 7.52 6.61 16.69
C PHE A 408 6.55 5.54 17.20
N VAL A 409 6.40 4.47 16.44
CA VAL A 409 5.60 3.30 16.80
C VAL A 409 6.41 2.04 16.58
N ILE A 410 6.19 1.02 17.42
CA ILE A 410 6.59 -0.36 17.13
C ILE A 410 5.39 -1.28 17.35
N GLN A 411 5.13 -2.20 16.44
CA GLN A 411 3.93 -3.03 16.49
C GLN A 411 4.18 -4.46 16.01
N TYR A 412 3.23 -5.33 16.35
CA TYR A 412 3.17 -6.72 15.90
C TYR A 412 4.52 -7.46 16.04
N GLU A 413 5.01 -8.06 14.96
CA GLU A 413 6.21 -8.90 14.98
C GLU A 413 7.48 -8.11 15.34
N LEU A 414 7.57 -6.82 14.95
CA LEU A 414 8.71 -5.97 15.30
C LEU A 414 8.72 -5.71 16.81
N ARG A 415 7.55 -5.45 17.39
CA ARG A 415 7.38 -5.30 18.84
C ARG A 415 7.76 -6.57 19.59
N ASP A 416 7.29 -7.72 19.12
CA ASP A 416 7.66 -9.01 19.71
C ASP A 416 9.16 -9.24 19.66
N SER A 417 9.78 -8.98 18.49
CA SER A 417 11.22 -9.11 18.33
C SER A 417 11.97 -8.16 19.27
N TYR A 418 11.55 -6.90 19.37
CA TYR A 418 12.16 -5.93 20.28
C TYR A 418 12.18 -6.41 21.73
N TYR A 419 11.04 -6.88 22.26
CA TYR A 419 10.98 -7.37 23.65
C TYR A 419 11.69 -8.70 23.86
N ASN A 420 11.64 -9.62 22.89
CA ASN A 420 12.37 -10.89 22.96
C ASN A 420 13.89 -10.70 23.00
N HIS A 421 14.39 -9.60 22.43
CA HIS A 421 15.80 -9.22 22.47
C HIS A 421 16.12 -8.22 23.58
N GLY A 422 15.30 -8.18 24.63
CA GLY A 422 15.58 -7.43 25.85
C GLY A 422 15.11 -5.98 25.85
N GLY A 423 14.39 -5.55 24.80
CA GLY A 423 13.70 -4.28 24.73
C GLY A 423 14.60 -3.08 25.02
N GLU A 424 14.10 -2.14 25.80
CA GLU A 424 14.77 -0.86 26.06
C GLU A 424 16.15 -1.02 26.72
N ILE A 425 16.33 -2.02 27.59
CA ILE A 425 17.58 -2.24 28.31
C ILE A 425 18.75 -2.49 27.35
N PHE A 426 18.51 -3.22 26.26
CA PHE A 426 19.56 -3.61 25.31
C PHE A 426 19.51 -2.79 24.03
N LEU A 427 18.33 -2.65 23.44
CA LEU A 427 18.14 -1.98 22.15
C LEU A 427 17.92 -0.46 22.29
N GLY A 428 17.55 0.02 23.47
CA GLY A 428 17.13 1.40 23.70
C GLY A 428 15.78 1.72 23.07
N ASN A 429 15.43 3.01 23.00
CA ASN A 429 14.14 3.46 22.46
C ASN A 429 14.13 3.42 20.91
N PRO A 430 12.96 3.23 20.27
CA PRO A 430 12.81 3.44 18.84
C PRO A 430 13.18 4.87 18.42
N VAL A 431 13.97 5.02 17.35
CA VAL A 431 14.46 6.33 16.85
C VAL A 431 14.08 6.64 15.40
N ALA A 432 13.30 5.77 14.78
CA ALA A 432 12.77 5.93 13.43
C ALA A 432 11.39 5.27 13.34
N GLU A 433 10.69 5.48 12.23
CA GLU A 433 9.50 4.69 11.90
C GLU A 433 9.87 3.26 11.52
N GLU A 434 8.87 2.38 11.53
CA GLU A 434 8.97 1.04 10.95
C GLU A 434 9.24 1.12 9.44
N GLU A 435 10.26 0.43 8.97
CA GLU A 435 10.71 0.48 7.58
C GLU A 435 10.43 -0.86 6.88
N ASN A 436 9.68 -0.81 5.77
CA ASN A 436 9.53 -1.96 4.88
C ASN A 436 10.78 -2.06 3.99
N MET A 437 11.55 -3.11 4.19
CA MET A 437 12.84 -3.32 3.52
C MET A 437 12.69 -4.12 2.21
N GLY A 438 11.46 -4.49 1.84
CA GLY A 438 11.14 -5.29 0.67
C GLY A 438 11.32 -6.79 0.87
N GLY A 439 10.65 -7.59 0.04
CA GLY A 439 10.75 -9.05 0.09
C GLY A 439 10.32 -9.67 1.41
N GLY A 440 9.37 -9.04 2.12
CA GLY A 440 8.82 -9.51 3.40
C GLY A 440 9.61 -9.08 4.64
N TRP A 441 10.74 -8.40 4.48
CA TRP A 441 11.54 -7.90 5.61
C TRP A 441 11.04 -6.54 6.12
N TRP A 442 11.00 -6.41 7.43
CA TRP A 442 10.71 -5.17 8.14
C TRP A 442 11.83 -4.86 9.11
N ARG A 443 12.04 -3.56 9.38
CA ARG A 443 13.06 -3.08 10.31
C ARG A 443 12.50 -1.99 11.23
N GLN A 444 12.87 -2.06 12.49
CA GLN A 444 12.77 -0.95 13.42
C GLN A 444 14.18 -0.52 13.84
N ARG A 445 14.50 0.77 13.69
CA ARG A 445 15.75 1.32 14.25
C ARG A 445 15.53 1.79 15.68
N CYS A 446 16.43 1.40 16.57
CA CYS A 446 16.48 1.80 17.98
C CYS A 446 17.82 2.51 18.30
N GLU A 447 17.97 3.05 19.51
CA GLU A 447 19.18 3.77 19.92
C GLU A 447 20.43 2.91 19.79
N ASN A 448 20.40 1.67 20.29
CA ASN A 448 21.56 0.79 20.40
C ASN A 448 21.58 -0.36 19.38
N GLY A 449 20.49 -0.55 18.63
CA GLY A 449 20.32 -1.66 17.70
C GLY A 449 19.28 -1.42 16.63
N ASP A 450 19.24 -2.31 15.64
CA ASP A 450 18.12 -2.44 14.72
C ASP A 450 17.46 -3.79 14.92
N VAL A 451 16.13 -3.80 14.98
CA VAL A 451 15.29 -4.99 15.05
C VAL A 451 14.80 -5.33 13.66
N TRP A 452 14.83 -6.60 13.30
CA TRP A 452 14.45 -7.10 11.98
C TRP A 452 13.47 -8.24 12.09
N THR A 453 12.47 -8.24 11.22
CA THR A 453 11.50 -9.33 11.13
C THR A 453 11.25 -9.72 9.69
N HIS A 454 10.89 -10.99 9.48
CA HIS A 454 10.35 -11.46 8.21
C HIS A 454 9.22 -12.44 8.46
N GLY A 455 7.98 -11.95 8.32
CA GLY A 455 6.81 -12.68 8.79
C GLY A 455 6.86 -12.90 10.30
N ARG A 456 6.24 -13.98 10.79
CA ARG A 456 6.13 -14.27 12.22
C ARG A 456 7.32 -15.05 12.80
N ASP A 457 8.06 -15.75 11.93
CA ASP A 457 8.99 -16.80 12.36
C ASP A 457 10.44 -16.31 12.49
N LYS A 458 10.81 -15.25 11.75
CA LYS A 458 12.18 -14.74 11.71
C LYS A 458 12.23 -13.40 12.40
N LYS A 459 13.00 -13.34 13.48
CA LYS A 459 13.18 -12.19 14.38
C LYS A 459 14.66 -12.14 14.69
N PHE A 460 15.35 -11.05 14.33
CA PHE A 460 16.79 -10.89 14.52
C PHE A 460 17.10 -9.47 14.94
N VAL A 461 18.27 -9.26 15.53
CA VAL A 461 18.79 -7.92 15.84
C VAL A 461 20.19 -7.74 15.28
N ILE A 462 20.59 -6.48 15.13
CA ILE A 462 22.00 -6.10 14.93
C ILE A 462 22.30 -4.87 15.79
N GLN A 463 23.31 -4.96 16.64
CA GLN A 463 23.54 -4.05 17.77
C GLN A 463 24.96 -3.50 17.76
N TYR A 464 25.15 -2.34 18.40
CA TYR A 464 26.45 -1.75 18.73
C TYR A 464 27.47 -1.78 17.58
N ASP A 465 28.66 -2.35 17.82
CA ASP A 465 29.77 -2.38 16.86
C ASP A 465 29.42 -3.13 15.56
N LEU A 466 28.61 -4.20 15.65
CA LEU A 466 28.11 -4.90 14.46
C LEU A 466 27.17 -4.01 13.65
N ARG A 467 26.26 -3.27 14.31
CA ARG A 467 25.40 -2.31 13.60
C ARG A 467 26.20 -1.22 12.91
N ASP A 468 27.19 -0.65 13.60
CA ASP A 468 28.06 0.36 13.01
C ASP A 468 28.82 -0.18 11.79
N ALA A 469 29.35 -1.40 11.91
CA ALA A 469 30.07 -2.07 10.83
C ALA A 469 29.13 -2.36 9.65
N TYR A 470 27.88 -2.71 9.90
CA TYR A 470 26.88 -2.96 8.86
C TYR A 470 26.64 -1.69 8.05
N TYR A 471 26.44 -0.55 8.70
CA TYR A 471 26.24 0.73 8.02
C TYR A 471 27.51 1.22 7.31
N SER A 472 28.70 1.08 7.91
CA SER A 472 29.96 1.48 7.26
C SER A 472 30.23 0.69 5.98
N HIS A 473 29.69 -0.53 5.89
CA HIS A 473 29.78 -1.40 4.72
C HIS A 473 28.58 -1.29 3.78
N GLY A 474 27.78 -0.22 3.83
CA GLY A 474 26.68 0.02 2.89
C GLY A 474 25.35 -0.63 3.27
N GLY A 475 25.25 -1.19 4.47
CA GLY A 475 24.02 -1.64 5.10
C GLY A 475 23.19 -2.57 4.24
N HIS A 476 21.87 -2.37 4.28
CA HIS A 476 20.91 -3.25 3.60
C HIS A 476 21.12 -3.33 2.08
N ALA A 477 21.54 -2.24 1.44
CA ALA A 477 21.74 -2.22 0.00
C ALA A 477 22.86 -3.16 -0.46
N ARG A 478 23.91 -3.34 0.34
CA ARG A 478 25.04 -4.22 0.04
C ARG A 478 24.88 -5.61 0.67
N LEU A 479 24.59 -5.65 1.97
CA LEU A 479 24.64 -6.87 2.78
C LEU A 479 23.28 -7.56 2.93
N GLY A 480 22.18 -6.83 2.71
CA GLY A 480 20.82 -7.30 2.95
C GLY A 480 20.51 -7.51 4.43
N ALA A 481 19.29 -7.98 4.73
CA ALA A 481 18.84 -8.21 6.11
C ALA A 481 19.68 -9.27 6.86
N PRO A 482 19.78 -9.20 8.20
CA PRO A 482 20.33 -10.26 9.02
C PRO A 482 19.52 -11.55 8.86
N VAL A 483 20.19 -12.69 8.89
CA VAL A 483 19.58 -14.02 8.68
C VAL A 483 19.89 -15.01 9.82
N ALA A 484 20.53 -14.54 10.88
CA ALA A 484 20.85 -15.29 12.08
C ALA A 484 21.01 -14.31 13.26
N GLU A 485 21.07 -14.83 14.48
CA GLU A 485 21.46 -14.04 15.65
C GLU A 485 22.91 -13.57 15.57
N GLU A 486 23.24 -12.56 16.38
CA GLU A 486 24.62 -12.16 16.65
C GLU A 486 25.37 -13.31 17.33
N GLU A 487 26.58 -13.58 16.85
CA GLU A 487 27.39 -14.69 17.33
C GLU A 487 28.66 -14.18 18.00
N ASP A 488 28.84 -14.53 19.28
CA ASP A 488 30.14 -14.43 19.95
C ASP A 488 31.04 -15.55 19.42
N MET A 489 32.03 -15.16 18.62
CA MET A 489 32.96 -16.08 17.99
C MET A 489 34.16 -16.39 18.89
N GLY A 490 34.20 -15.84 20.11
CA GLY A 490 35.27 -15.99 21.07
C GLY A 490 36.47 -15.09 20.79
N GLY A 491 37.28 -14.88 21.81
CA GLY A 491 38.51 -14.08 21.72
C GLY A 491 38.25 -12.61 21.37
N GLY A 492 37.05 -12.08 21.61
CA GLY A 492 36.66 -10.70 21.31
C GLY A 492 36.11 -10.47 19.90
N TRP A 493 35.99 -11.52 19.08
CA TRP A 493 35.36 -11.44 17.76
C TRP A 493 33.86 -11.68 17.84
N TRP A 494 33.11 -10.84 17.13
CA TRP A 494 31.67 -10.99 16.94
C TRP A 494 31.35 -11.11 15.46
N ARG A 495 30.26 -11.82 15.15
CA ARG A 495 29.78 -12.02 13.78
C ARG A 495 28.29 -11.82 13.66
N GLN A 496 27.88 -11.13 12.60
CA GLN A 496 26.51 -11.09 12.13
C GLN A 496 26.43 -11.69 10.72
N ARG A 497 25.58 -12.69 10.53
CA ARG A 497 25.28 -13.21 9.19
C ARG A 497 24.15 -12.43 8.57
N CYS A 498 24.38 -11.93 7.35
CA CYS A 498 23.39 -11.24 6.53
C CYS A 498 23.15 -12.00 5.23
N LYS A 499 22.09 -11.64 4.50
CA LYS A 499 21.69 -12.32 3.26
C LYS A 499 22.85 -12.46 2.26
N ASN A 500 23.58 -11.38 2.01
CA ASN A 500 24.60 -11.30 0.96
C ASN A 500 26.05 -11.38 1.48
N GLY A 501 26.25 -11.43 2.80
CA GLY A 501 27.58 -11.44 3.39
C GLY A 501 27.56 -11.65 4.90
N ASP A 502 28.74 -11.89 5.46
CA ASP A 502 28.92 -11.99 6.91
C ASP A 502 29.79 -10.83 7.36
N LEU A 503 29.32 -10.17 8.41
CA LEU A 503 29.97 -9.03 9.04
C LEU A 503 30.70 -9.48 10.29
N TRP A 504 31.90 -8.95 10.49
CA TRP A 504 32.78 -9.32 11.59
C TRP A 504 33.32 -8.09 12.30
N THR A 505 33.35 -8.13 13.62
CA THR A 505 33.93 -7.06 14.44
C THR A 505 34.86 -7.60 15.52
N TYR A 506 35.88 -6.81 15.85
CA TYR A 506 36.71 -6.99 17.05
C TYR A 506 36.74 -5.65 17.79
N GLY A 507 35.82 -5.51 18.74
CA GLY A 507 35.42 -4.21 19.29
C GLY A 507 35.09 -3.20 18.19
N SER A 508 35.24 -1.91 18.52
CA SER A 508 34.90 -0.81 17.61
C SER A 508 35.92 -0.54 16.50
N SER A 509 37.12 -1.13 16.60
CA SER A 509 38.27 -0.76 15.76
C SER A 509 38.41 -1.55 14.47
N LYS A 510 38.00 -2.82 14.46
CA LYS A 510 38.15 -3.72 13.31
C LYS A 510 36.78 -4.17 12.86
N LYS A 511 36.48 -3.92 11.58
CA LYS A 511 35.16 -4.11 10.97
C LYS A 511 35.37 -4.66 9.56
N PHE A 512 35.10 -5.94 9.35
CA PHE A 512 35.36 -6.61 8.08
C PHE A 512 34.10 -7.31 7.56
N VAL A 513 34.02 -7.47 6.25
CA VAL A 513 32.96 -8.23 5.59
C VAL A 513 33.56 -9.34 4.73
N ILE A 514 32.85 -10.45 4.62
CA ILE A 514 33.13 -11.48 3.61
C ILE A 514 31.81 -11.82 2.90
N GLN A 515 31.80 -11.73 1.57
CA GLN A 515 30.60 -11.70 0.76
C GLN A 515 30.61 -12.72 -0.37
N TYR A 516 29.42 -13.04 -0.86
CA TYR A 516 29.19 -13.79 -2.10
C TYR A 516 30.12 -15.00 -2.28
N GLU A 517 30.85 -15.09 -3.39
CA GLU A 517 31.70 -16.22 -3.72
C GLU A 517 32.85 -16.42 -2.71
N LEU A 518 33.44 -15.35 -2.17
CA LEU A 518 34.47 -15.44 -1.13
C LEU A 518 33.89 -16.07 0.15
N ARG A 519 32.67 -15.66 0.54
CA ARG A 519 31.95 -16.26 1.66
C ARG A 519 31.66 -17.74 1.40
N ASP A 520 31.24 -18.10 0.19
CA ASP A 520 31.01 -19.50 -0.15
C ASP A 520 32.30 -20.34 -0.08
N SER A 521 33.43 -19.77 -0.53
CA SER A 521 34.74 -20.41 -0.42
C SER A 521 35.14 -20.59 1.04
N TYR A 522 34.95 -19.57 1.87
CA TYR A 522 35.20 -19.64 3.31
C TYR A 522 34.41 -20.78 3.97
N TYR A 523 33.11 -20.90 3.69
CA TYR A 523 32.29 -21.99 4.24
C TYR A 523 32.64 -23.37 3.67
N ALA A 524 32.97 -23.47 2.39
CA ALA A 524 33.44 -24.73 1.79
C ALA A 524 34.70 -25.26 2.48
N HIS A 525 35.52 -24.35 3.04
CA HIS A 525 36.75 -24.67 3.77
C HIS A 525 36.57 -24.58 5.30
N ARG A 526 35.41 -25.01 5.81
CA ARG A 526 35.06 -25.12 7.25
C ARG A 526 34.96 -23.77 8.01
N GLY A 527 35.03 -22.66 7.29
CA GLY A 527 34.77 -21.31 7.81
C GLY A 527 35.56 -20.99 9.09
N ALA A 528 34.88 -20.37 10.05
CA ALA A 528 35.48 -19.82 11.26
C ALA A 528 36.25 -20.83 12.10
N SER A 529 35.79 -22.08 12.13
CA SER A 529 36.42 -23.16 12.89
C SER A 529 37.86 -23.45 12.45
N TRP A 530 38.20 -23.11 11.19
CA TRP A 530 39.51 -23.41 10.63
C TRP A 530 40.26 -22.15 10.20
N LEU A 531 39.59 -21.27 9.45
CA LEU A 531 40.18 -20.06 8.89
C LEU A 531 40.19 -18.88 9.88
N GLY A 532 39.34 -18.92 10.91
CA GLY A 532 39.15 -17.83 11.85
C GLY A 532 38.44 -16.62 11.24
N ALA A 533 38.46 -15.48 11.94
CA ALA A 533 37.84 -14.25 11.47
C ALA A 533 38.61 -13.62 10.30
N PRO A 534 37.95 -12.89 9.39
CA PRO A 534 38.59 -11.96 8.46
C PRO A 534 39.45 -10.93 9.21
N VAL A 535 40.62 -10.59 8.66
CA VAL A 535 41.58 -9.64 9.26
C VAL A 535 41.98 -8.53 8.31
N ALA A 536 41.34 -8.44 7.16
CA ALA A 536 41.50 -7.39 6.15
C ALA A 536 40.21 -7.24 5.34
N GLU A 537 40.12 -6.23 4.49
CA GLU A 537 39.06 -6.11 3.49
C GLU A 537 39.20 -7.16 2.38
N GLU A 538 38.11 -7.37 1.63
CA GLU A 538 38.13 -8.16 0.40
C GLU A 538 39.01 -7.48 -0.65
N GLU A 539 39.91 -8.24 -1.26
CA GLU A 539 40.90 -7.73 -2.20
C GLU A 539 40.62 -8.24 -3.60
N ASN A 540 40.39 -7.31 -4.54
CA ASN A 540 40.35 -7.62 -5.96
C ASN A 540 41.79 -7.72 -6.49
N MET A 541 42.21 -8.94 -6.81
CA MET A 541 43.57 -9.24 -7.25
C MET A 541 43.73 -9.07 -8.76
N GLY A 542 42.65 -8.74 -9.48
CA GLY A 542 42.63 -8.61 -10.93
C GLY A 542 42.45 -9.94 -11.66
N GLY A 543 42.04 -9.86 -12.93
CA GLY A 543 41.82 -11.06 -13.77
C GLY A 543 40.75 -12.00 -13.23
N GLY A 544 39.76 -11.49 -12.49
CA GLY A 544 38.67 -12.26 -11.90
C GLY A 544 38.99 -12.94 -10.56
N TRP A 545 40.22 -12.78 -10.04
CA TRP A 545 40.63 -13.32 -8.74
C TRP A 545 40.30 -12.37 -7.60
N TRP A 546 39.77 -12.93 -6.52
CA TRP A 546 39.49 -12.25 -5.27
C TRP A 546 40.12 -13.00 -4.11
N ARG A 547 40.56 -12.25 -3.10
CA ARG A 547 41.14 -12.78 -1.86
C ARG A 547 40.48 -12.17 -0.64
N GLN A 548 40.25 -13.00 0.38
CA GLN A 548 39.95 -12.56 1.73
C GLN A 548 41.03 -13.10 2.68
N ARG A 549 41.72 -12.21 3.38
CA ARG A 549 42.69 -12.63 4.41
C ARG A 549 41.95 -12.90 5.72
N CYS A 550 42.16 -14.09 6.27
CA CYS A 550 41.65 -14.51 7.58
C CYS A 550 42.81 -14.78 8.54
N THR A 551 42.46 -15.05 9.80
CA THR A 551 43.44 -15.23 10.88
C THR A 551 44.42 -16.37 10.57
N ASN A 552 43.90 -17.52 10.15
CA ASN A 552 44.68 -18.74 9.95
C ASN A 552 44.98 -19.07 8.47
N GLY A 553 44.42 -18.31 7.53
CA GLY A 553 44.54 -18.59 6.11
C GLY A 553 44.03 -17.46 5.23
N ASP A 554 44.31 -17.55 3.94
CA ASP A 554 43.75 -16.67 2.91
C ASP A 554 42.78 -17.46 2.04
N VAL A 555 41.56 -16.94 1.90
CA VAL A 555 40.50 -17.51 1.08
C VAL A 555 40.54 -16.89 -0.29
N TRP A 556 40.40 -17.72 -1.32
CA TRP A 556 40.50 -17.29 -2.71
C TRP A 556 39.29 -17.74 -3.51
N THR A 557 38.92 -16.92 -4.49
CA THR A 557 37.95 -17.27 -5.53
C THR A 557 38.30 -16.73 -6.88
N HIS A 558 37.85 -17.43 -7.93
CA HIS A 558 37.79 -16.91 -9.29
C HIS A 558 36.45 -17.25 -9.94
N GLY A 559 35.55 -16.27 -9.94
CA GLY A 559 34.14 -16.50 -10.26
C GLY A 559 33.52 -17.53 -9.31
N ARG A 560 32.41 -18.14 -9.75
CA ARG A 560 31.60 -19.04 -8.91
C ARG A 560 32.20 -20.43 -8.66
N ASN A 561 33.12 -20.86 -9.52
CA ASN A 561 33.50 -22.28 -9.63
C ASN A 561 34.84 -22.61 -8.97
N LYS A 562 35.74 -21.63 -8.83
CA LYS A 562 37.07 -21.85 -8.26
C LYS A 562 37.12 -21.26 -6.86
N LYS A 563 37.38 -22.12 -5.88
CA LYS A 563 37.38 -21.83 -4.45
C LYS A 563 38.59 -22.53 -3.86
N PHE A 564 39.51 -21.80 -3.26
CA PHE A 564 40.75 -22.33 -2.71
C PHE A 564 41.10 -21.62 -1.41
N VAL A 565 42.03 -22.19 -0.65
CA VAL A 565 42.66 -21.56 0.52
C VAL A 565 44.17 -21.71 0.44
N ILE A 566 44.90 -20.77 1.07
CA ILE A 566 46.32 -20.92 1.40
C ILE A 566 46.47 -20.72 2.91
N MET A 567 46.95 -21.73 3.63
CA MET A 567 46.92 -21.80 5.09
C MET A 567 48.30 -22.00 5.71
N PHE A 568 48.41 -21.66 6.99
CA PHE A 568 49.53 -22.01 7.86
C PHE A 568 50.94 -21.77 7.27
N ASN A 569 51.76 -22.82 7.11
CA ASN A 569 53.13 -22.69 6.65
C ASN A 569 53.22 -22.46 5.14
N LEU A 570 52.28 -22.98 4.34
CA LEU A 570 52.18 -22.62 2.91
C LEU A 570 51.88 -21.13 2.73
N ARG A 571 51.03 -20.56 3.60
CA ARG A 571 50.78 -19.11 3.62
C ARG A 571 52.04 -18.31 3.93
N LYS A 572 52.86 -18.77 4.87
CA LYS A 572 54.16 -18.10 5.15
C LYS A 572 55.07 -18.15 3.92
N ASP A 573 55.18 -19.31 3.30
CA ASP A 573 55.97 -19.50 2.08
C ASP A 573 55.51 -18.58 0.94
N TYR A 574 54.18 -18.47 0.76
CA TYR A 574 53.54 -17.59 -0.20
C TYR A 574 53.93 -16.12 -0.05
N TYR A 575 53.91 -15.59 1.19
CA TYR A 575 54.33 -14.21 1.44
C TYR A 575 55.85 -14.02 1.29
N THR A 576 56.66 -14.99 1.71
CA THR A 576 58.13 -14.94 1.55
C THR A 576 58.54 -14.89 0.07
N HIS A 577 57.78 -15.56 -0.81
CA HIS A 577 58.03 -15.58 -2.25
C HIS A 577 57.42 -14.39 -3.01
N GLY A 578 56.87 -13.41 -2.31
CA GLY A 578 56.42 -12.14 -2.90
C GLY A 578 54.94 -12.09 -3.28
N ASP A 579 54.09 -12.89 -2.61
CA ASP A 579 52.62 -12.83 -2.70
C ASP A 579 52.15 -12.90 -4.18
N PHE A 580 51.01 -12.28 -4.50
CA PHE A 580 50.30 -12.44 -5.76
C PHE A 580 51.11 -11.95 -6.96
N ALA A 581 51.95 -10.94 -6.75
CA ALA A 581 52.79 -10.38 -7.80
C ALA A 581 53.71 -11.45 -8.40
N LYS A 582 54.35 -12.28 -7.55
CA LYS A 582 55.34 -13.28 -7.96
C LYS A 582 54.78 -14.71 -7.99
N VAL A 583 53.91 -15.07 -7.07
CA VAL A 583 53.34 -16.42 -6.92
C VAL A 583 52.00 -16.57 -7.67
N GLY A 584 51.17 -15.51 -7.65
CA GLY A 584 49.82 -15.52 -8.21
C GLY A 584 48.81 -16.27 -7.34
N ALA A 585 47.57 -16.42 -7.81
CA ALA A 585 46.54 -17.15 -7.07
C ALA A 585 46.79 -18.66 -7.02
N PRO A 586 46.26 -19.38 -6.00
CA PRO A 586 46.25 -20.84 -5.99
C PRO A 586 45.39 -21.37 -7.14
N VAL A 587 45.80 -22.47 -7.75
CA VAL A 587 45.07 -23.13 -8.85
C VAL A 587 44.62 -24.55 -8.52
N GLU A 588 44.93 -25.03 -7.31
CA GLU A 588 44.52 -26.32 -6.76
C GLU A 588 44.50 -26.26 -5.21
N ASP A 589 43.91 -27.30 -4.61
CA ASP A 589 43.90 -27.49 -3.16
C ASP A 589 45.29 -27.89 -2.63
N GLU A 590 45.54 -27.54 -1.37
CA GLU A 590 46.70 -27.99 -0.63
C GLU A 590 46.69 -29.52 -0.50
N HIS A 591 47.82 -30.18 -0.75
CA HIS A 591 47.94 -31.62 -0.59
C HIS A 591 49.24 -32.03 0.10
N TYR A 592 49.14 -33.05 0.94
CA TYR A 592 50.26 -33.65 1.65
C TYR A 592 50.87 -34.79 0.83
N ASP A 593 52.19 -34.77 0.64
CA ASP A 593 52.90 -35.76 -0.20
C ASP A 593 53.18 -37.11 0.47
N GLY A 594 52.79 -37.27 1.74
CA GLY A 594 53.06 -38.47 2.52
C GLY A 594 54.49 -38.56 3.08
N LYS A 595 55.35 -37.56 2.82
CA LYS A 595 56.77 -37.52 3.19
C LYS A 595 57.14 -36.34 4.09
N GLY A 596 56.13 -35.64 4.63
CA GLY A 596 56.34 -34.51 5.54
C GLY A 596 56.31 -33.14 4.88
N LEU A 597 55.86 -33.04 3.62
CA LEU A 597 55.68 -31.77 2.93
C LEU A 597 54.25 -31.62 2.42
N TRP A 598 53.73 -30.41 2.61
CA TRP A 598 52.54 -29.89 1.96
C TRP A 598 52.95 -29.12 0.72
N HIS A 599 52.15 -29.25 -0.34
CA HIS A 599 52.37 -28.64 -1.64
C HIS A 599 51.10 -27.93 -2.10
N GLN A 600 51.28 -26.84 -2.84
CA GLN A 600 50.17 -26.20 -3.55
C GLN A 600 50.65 -25.45 -4.78
N ARG A 601 50.15 -25.81 -5.96
CA ARG A 601 50.41 -25.03 -7.17
C ARG A 601 49.63 -23.72 -7.17
N CYS A 602 50.36 -22.65 -7.46
CA CYS A 602 49.84 -21.34 -7.80
C CYS A 602 50.13 -21.02 -9.28
N GLN A 603 49.58 -19.92 -9.78
CA GLN A 603 49.69 -19.53 -11.19
C GLN A 603 51.13 -19.44 -11.72
N LYS A 604 52.08 -19.03 -10.86
CA LYS A 604 53.46 -18.72 -11.26
C LYS A 604 54.52 -19.48 -10.46
N TYR A 605 54.12 -20.18 -9.39
CA TYR A 605 55.04 -20.85 -8.47
C TYR A 605 54.33 -22.01 -7.74
N THR A 606 55.08 -22.99 -7.26
CA THR A 606 54.56 -24.08 -6.41
C THR A 606 55.04 -23.87 -5.00
N LEU A 607 54.11 -23.68 -4.07
CA LEU A 607 54.40 -23.53 -2.65
C LEU A 607 54.74 -24.88 -2.04
N GLU A 608 55.72 -24.90 -1.15
CA GLU A 608 56.14 -26.10 -0.43
C GLU A 608 56.41 -25.75 1.03
N ALA A 609 55.84 -26.50 1.97
CA ALA A 609 56.06 -26.27 3.40
C ALA A 609 55.96 -27.55 4.22
N ARG A 610 56.74 -27.65 5.30
CA ARG A 610 56.64 -28.75 6.27
C ARG A 610 55.52 -28.53 7.28
#